data_AF-A0A354XUM0-F1
#
_entry.id   AF-A0A354XUM0-F1
#
_cell.length_a   1.000
_cell.length_b   1.000
_cell.length_c   1.000
_cell.angle_alpha   90.00
_cell.angle_beta   90.00
_cell.angle_gamma   90.00
#
_symmetry.space_group_name_H-M   'P 1'
#
loop_
_entity.id
_entity.type
_entity.pdbx_description
1 polymer ?
#
loop_
_entity_poly.entity_id
_entity_poly.type
_entity_poly.pdbx_seq_one_letter_code
_entity_poly.pdbx_strand_id
1 'polypeptide(L)'
;DPNHRSCIAFVKVCSGRFERNVNYKHVRYSRLMKFSSPTAFMAQKKEILDEAFAGDIVGLPDNGNFKIGDTLTAGEDLHFKGLPSFSPEMFKYIENADPMKSKQLQKGVEQLMDEGVAQLFTNQFNGRKIIGTVGQLQFEVIQYRLLHEYGAQCRWEPINLYKACWIESEDAAQLEDFKKRKYQYMAKDKEGRDVFLAESNYLLMMAQQDFKNIAFHFNSEF
;
A
#
# COMPACT_ATOMS: atom_id res chain seq x y z
N ASP A 1 -11.28 20.90 5.22
CA ASP A 1 -11.04 21.62 6.48
C ASP A 1 -9.72 21.11 7.05
N PRO A 2 -8.68 21.95 7.20
CA PRO A 2 -7.34 21.55 7.65
C PRO A 2 -7.31 20.86 9.02
N ASN A 3 -8.38 21.03 9.82
CA ASN A 3 -8.50 20.44 11.16
C ASN A 3 -9.21 19.08 11.19
N HIS A 4 -9.79 18.62 10.07
CA HIS A 4 -10.37 17.27 10.00
C HIS A 4 -9.45 16.36 9.21
N ARG A 5 -8.64 15.59 9.94
CA ARG A 5 -7.91 14.40 9.44
C ARG A 5 -8.84 13.23 9.14
N SER A 6 -10.08 13.52 8.75
CA SER A 6 -11.09 12.50 8.54
C SER A 6 -10.91 11.93 7.14
N CYS A 7 -10.13 10.86 7.06
CA CYS A 7 -10.12 10.02 5.87
C CYS A 7 -11.47 9.32 5.76
N ILE A 8 -11.80 8.87 4.55
CA ILE A 8 -12.98 8.05 4.30
C ILE A 8 -12.48 6.72 3.76
N ALA A 9 -12.80 5.63 4.44
CA ALA A 9 -12.60 4.29 3.93
C ALA A 9 -13.78 3.94 3.01
N PHE A 10 -13.50 3.67 1.74
CA PHE A 10 -14.51 3.19 0.81
C PHE A 10 -14.64 1.68 0.96
N VAL A 11 -15.81 1.24 1.39
CA VAL A 11 -16.11 -0.17 1.65
C VAL A 11 -17.17 -0.65 0.67
N LYS A 12 -16.89 -1.76 -0.01
CA LYS A 12 -17.88 -2.45 -0.82
C LYS A 12 -18.70 -3.38 0.08
N VAL A 13 -20.02 -3.27 0.02
CA VAL A 13 -20.91 -4.25 0.65
C VAL A 13 -20.92 -5.50 -0.23
N CYS A 14 -20.33 -6.59 0.25
CA CYS A 14 -20.23 -7.84 -0.51
C CYS A 14 -21.46 -8.74 -0.38
N SER A 15 -22.16 -8.67 0.76
CA SER A 15 -23.35 -9.48 1.05
C SER A 15 -24.19 -8.83 2.15
N GLY A 16 -25.44 -9.29 2.29
CA GLY A 16 -26.34 -8.84 3.35
C GLY A 16 -26.74 -7.36 3.21
N ARG A 17 -27.01 -6.74 4.36
CA ARG A 17 -27.42 -5.35 4.50
C ARG A 17 -26.49 -4.63 5.46
N PHE A 18 -25.87 -3.55 4.99
CA PHE A 18 -25.19 -2.59 5.85
C PHE A 18 -26.25 -1.68 6.48
N GLU A 19 -26.13 -1.41 7.78
CA GLU A 19 -27.04 -0.57 8.54
C GLU A 19 -26.24 0.39 9.41
N ARG A 20 -26.63 1.67 9.35
CA ARG A 20 -26.07 2.69 10.21
C ARG A 20 -26.28 2.31 11.67
N ASN A 21 -25.30 2.65 12.50
CA ASN A 21 -25.33 2.44 13.93
C ASN A 21 -25.40 0.97 14.42
N VAL A 22 -25.18 0.00 13.53
CA VAL A 22 -24.99 -1.42 13.87
C VAL A 22 -23.51 -1.71 14.14
N ASN A 23 -23.24 -2.68 15.02
CA ASN A 23 -21.88 -3.15 15.29
C ASN A 23 -21.44 -4.13 14.20
N TYR A 24 -20.31 -3.84 13.58
CA TYR A 24 -19.61 -4.73 12.66
C TYR A 24 -18.27 -5.14 13.24
N LYS A 25 -17.92 -6.40 13.12
CA LYS A 25 -16.61 -6.92 13.51
C LYS A 25 -15.58 -6.53 12.47
N HIS A 26 -14.58 -5.76 12.87
CA HIS A 26 -13.35 -5.54 12.11
C HIS A 26 -12.42 -6.72 12.32
N VAL A 27 -12.30 -7.59 11.32
CA VAL A 27 -11.70 -8.92 11.49
C VAL A 27 -10.23 -8.84 11.89
N ARG A 28 -9.41 -8.04 11.20
CA ARG A 28 -7.97 -7.86 11.53
C ARG A 28 -7.69 -7.42 12.97
N TYR A 29 -8.59 -6.63 13.57
CA TYR A 29 -8.44 -6.16 14.95
C TYR A 29 -9.30 -6.95 15.94
N SER A 30 -10.11 -7.89 15.47
CA SER A 30 -11.07 -8.65 16.29
C SER A 30 -11.91 -7.75 17.20
N ARG A 31 -12.33 -6.58 16.69
CA ARG A 31 -13.04 -5.55 17.46
C ARG A 31 -14.36 -5.18 16.79
N LEU A 32 -15.40 -4.94 17.59
CA LEU A 32 -16.66 -4.38 17.11
C LEU A 32 -16.53 -2.86 16.89
N MET A 33 -16.99 -2.39 15.74
CA MET A 33 -17.01 -1.00 15.32
C MET A 33 -18.42 -0.60 14.92
N LYS A 34 -18.80 0.63 15.22
CA LYS A 34 -20.10 1.21 14.91
C LYS A 34 -19.91 2.49 14.13
N PHE A 35 -20.69 2.68 13.08
CA PHE A 35 -20.58 3.82 12.17
C PHE A 35 -21.85 4.68 12.24
N SER A 36 -21.73 5.89 12.77
CA SER A 36 -22.85 6.82 12.98
C SER A 36 -23.12 7.77 11.80
N SER A 37 -22.11 7.96 10.95
CA SER A 37 -22.18 8.83 9.76
C SER A 37 -21.55 8.17 8.52
N PRO A 38 -22.00 6.96 8.14
CA PRO A 38 -21.63 6.38 6.84
C PRO A 38 -22.19 7.26 5.72
N THR A 39 -21.43 7.41 4.64
CA THR A 39 -21.74 8.33 3.54
C THR A 39 -21.95 7.56 2.25
N ALA A 40 -23.07 7.83 1.56
CA ALA A 40 -23.25 7.44 0.17
C ALA A 40 -22.76 8.56 -0.76
N PHE A 41 -22.17 8.16 -1.88
CA PHE A 41 -21.70 9.08 -2.92
C PHE A 41 -22.62 8.99 -4.12
N MET A 42 -23.61 9.89 -4.18
CA MET A 42 -24.54 10.00 -5.30
C MET A 42 -24.26 11.33 -6.03
N ALA A 43 -23.72 11.22 -7.24
CA ALA A 43 -23.29 12.36 -8.05
C ALA A 43 -22.35 13.31 -7.27
N GLN A 44 -22.70 14.60 -7.15
CA GLN A 44 -21.92 15.61 -6.43
C GLN A 44 -22.29 15.74 -4.94
N LYS A 45 -23.24 14.94 -4.43
CA LYS A 45 -23.74 15.04 -3.05
C LYS A 45 -23.19 13.92 -2.17
N LYS A 46 -22.83 14.29 -0.95
CA LYS A 46 -22.53 13.38 0.16
C LYS A 46 -23.74 13.37 1.08
N GLU A 47 -24.38 12.23 1.22
CA GLU A 47 -25.54 12.07 2.11
C GLU A 47 -25.27 10.96 3.13
N ILE A 48 -25.75 11.16 4.36
CA ILE A 48 -25.67 10.12 5.38
C ILE A 48 -26.61 9.00 4.95
N LEU A 49 -26.06 7.78 4.92
CA LEU A 49 -26.78 6.60 4.50
C LEU A 49 -27.32 5.85 5.72
N ASP A 50 -28.59 5.45 5.71
CA ASP A 50 -29.15 4.60 6.77
C ASP A 50 -28.90 3.11 6.50
N GLU A 51 -28.98 2.68 5.23
CA GLU A 51 -28.73 1.29 4.83
C GLU A 51 -28.11 1.18 3.44
N ALA A 52 -27.37 0.09 3.19
CA ALA A 52 -26.80 -0.25 1.88
C ALA A 52 -26.86 -1.76 1.63
N PHE A 53 -26.85 -2.17 0.37
CA PHE A 53 -27.00 -3.57 -0.03
C PHE A 53 -25.79 -4.07 -0.83
N ALA A 54 -25.75 -5.39 -1.06
CA ALA A 54 -24.69 -6.02 -1.82
C ALA A 54 -24.47 -5.33 -3.18
N GLY A 55 -23.23 -4.89 -3.43
CA GLY A 55 -22.84 -4.12 -4.61
C GLY A 55 -22.57 -2.64 -4.33
N ASP A 56 -23.18 -2.07 -3.29
CA ASP A 56 -23.02 -0.66 -2.95
C ASP A 56 -21.63 -0.35 -2.39
N ILE A 57 -21.17 0.88 -2.65
CA ILE A 57 -19.96 1.45 -2.04
C ILE A 57 -20.37 2.46 -0.97
N VAL A 58 -19.95 2.21 0.26
CA VAL A 58 -20.22 3.05 1.43
C VAL A 58 -18.92 3.69 1.89
N GLY A 59 -18.94 4.99 2.13
CA GLY A 59 -17.85 5.71 2.78
C GLY A 59 -17.99 5.65 4.29
N LEU A 60 -17.02 5.05 4.98
CA LEU A 60 -16.96 5.04 6.43
C LEU A 60 -15.96 6.09 6.92
N PRO A 61 -16.29 6.88 7.97
CA PRO A 61 -15.32 7.76 8.60
C PRO A 61 -14.12 6.94 9.11
N ASP A 62 -12.92 7.34 8.71
CA ASP A 62 -11.69 6.71 9.11
C ASP A 62 -10.75 7.69 9.81
N ASN A 63 -10.26 7.25 10.98
CA ASN A 63 -9.28 7.97 11.78
C ASN A 63 -7.91 7.26 11.74
N GLY A 64 -7.64 6.48 10.68
CA GLY A 64 -6.43 5.67 10.50
C GLY A 64 -6.55 4.23 11.03
N ASN A 65 -7.78 3.72 11.18
CA ASN A 65 -8.02 2.35 11.62
C ASN A 65 -8.04 1.38 10.43
N PHE A 66 -8.50 1.83 9.26
CA PHE A 66 -8.65 0.96 8.11
C PHE A 66 -7.38 0.90 7.26
N LYS A 67 -7.18 -0.25 6.62
CA LYS A 67 -6.21 -0.50 5.56
C LYS A 67 -6.92 -1.14 4.37
N ILE A 68 -6.31 -1.03 3.19
CA ILE A 68 -6.79 -1.75 2.01
C ILE A 68 -6.84 -3.25 2.33
N GLY A 69 -7.96 -3.89 2.01
CA GLY A 69 -8.19 -5.31 2.27
C GLY A 69 -8.83 -5.64 3.61
N ASP A 70 -9.03 -4.65 4.50
CA ASP A 70 -9.76 -4.90 5.75
C ASP A 70 -11.19 -5.40 5.48
N THR A 71 -11.60 -6.39 6.26
CA THR A 71 -12.92 -7.01 6.18
C THR A 71 -13.75 -6.64 7.40
N LEU A 72 -15.00 -6.22 7.14
CA LEU A 72 -16.04 -5.98 8.13
C LEU A 72 -17.13 -7.04 8.00
N THR A 73 -17.51 -7.69 9.10
CA THR A 73 -18.56 -8.74 9.10
C THR A 73 -19.58 -8.50 10.22
N ALA A 74 -20.70 -9.23 10.18
CA ALA A 74 -21.66 -9.26 11.30
C ALA A 74 -21.21 -10.16 12.47
N GLY A 75 -20.02 -10.77 12.40
CA GLY A 75 -19.47 -11.63 13.46
C GLY A 75 -18.51 -12.72 12.96
N GLU A 76 -18.67 -13.15 11.71
CA GLU A 76 -17.84 -14.18 11.07
C GLU A 76 -16.37 -13.76 10.96
N ASP A 77 -15.47 -14.73 11.14
CA ASP A 77 -14.03 -14.57 10.86
C ASP A 77 -13.74 -14.93 9.41
N LEU A 78 -14.01 -13.97 8.52
CA LEU A 78 -13.77 -14.09 7.08
C LEU A 78 -12.82 -13.00 6.60
N HIS A 79 -11.92 -13.36 5.69
CA HIS A 79 -11.03 -12.42 5.00
C HIS A 79 -11.25 -12.55 3.50
N PHE A 80 -11.56 -11.44 2.84
CA PHE A 80 -11.60 -11.40 1.39
C PHE A 80 -10.18 -11.54 0.80
N LYS A 81 -10.05 -12.35 -0.25
CA LYS A 81 -8.85 -12.44 -1.10
C LYS A 81 -9.11 -11.68 -2.41
N GLY A 82 -8.06 -11.36 -3.17
CA GLY A 82 -8.18 -10.73 -4.48
C GLY A 82 -7.97 -9.21 -4.48
N LEU A 83 -7.23 -8.67 -3.50
CA LEU A 83 -6.82 -7.27 -3.47
C LEU A 83 -5.28 -7.17 -3.53
N PRO A 84 -4.66 -7.62 -4.64
CA PRO A 84 -3.22 -7.57 -4.78
C PRO A 84 -2.71 -6.13 -4.89
N SER A 85 -1.54 -5.90 -4.30
CA SER A 85 -0.68 -4.80 -4.73
C SER A 85 0.02 -5.21 -6.02
N PHE A 86 -0.07 -4.39 -7.06
CA PHE A 86 0.60 -4.64 -8.34
C PHE A 86 1.97 -3.97 -8.38
N SER A 87 2.94 -4.54 -9.09
CA SER A 87 4.23 -3.88 -9.31
C SER A 87 3.99 -2.46 -9.84
N PRO A 88 4.57 -1.43 -9.20
CA PRO A 88 4.40 -0.05 -9.66
C PRO A 88 4.94 0.20 -11.07
N GLU A 89 4.54 1.34 -11.64
CA GLU A 89 4.95 1.80 -12.97
C GLU A 89 6.00 2.93 -12.91
N MET A 90 6.02 3.68 -11.81
CA MET A 90 6.95 4.78 -11.61
C MET A 90 7.63 4.64 -10.26
N PHE A 91 8.93 4.96 -10.20
CA PHE A 91 9.74 4.82 -9.00
C PHE A 91 10.56 6.07 -8.76
N LYS A 92 10.66 6.50 -7.50
CA LYS A 92 11.56 7.57 -7.07
C LYS A 92 12.11 7.25 -5.68
N TYR A 93 13.35 7.66 -5.41
CA TYR A 93 13.82 7.74 -4.05
C TYR A 93 13.12 8.90 -3.32
N ILE A 94 12.77 8.66 -2.07
CA ILE A 94 12.30 9.72 -1.17
C ILE A 94 13.44 10.14 -0.24
N GLU A 95 13.82 11.39 -0.34
CA GLU A 95 14.86 12.00 0.48
C GLU A 95 14.27 12.99 1.46
N ASN A 96 14.83 13.01 2.67
CA ASN A 96 14.45 14.01 3.65
C ASN A 96 14.99 15.38 3.24
N ALA A 97 14.12 16.38 3.13
CA ALA A 97 14.53 17.74 2.83
C ALA A 97 14.97 18.51 4.10
N ASP A 98 14.52 18.06 5.27
CA ASP A 98 14.84 18.67 6.58
C ASP A 98 15.38 17.60 7.55
N PRO A 99 16.70 17.54 7.79
CA PRO A 99 17.32 16.56 8.68
C PRO A 99 16.68 16.49 10.08
N MET A 100 16.12 17.60 10.59
CA MET A 100 15.48 17.66 11.91
C MET A 100 14.12 16.96 11.95
N LYS A 101 13.51 16.66 10.79
CA LYS A 101 12.17 16.06 10.66
C LYS A 101 12.17 14.59 10.24
N SER A 102 13.30 13.90 10.39
CA SER A 102 13.46 12.50 9.95
C SER A 102 12.41 11.55 10.54
N LYS A 103 12.07 11.70 11.83
CA LYS A 103 11.05 10.87 12.50
C LYS A 103 9.65 11.13 11.96
N GLN A 104 9.31 12.39 11.72
CA GLN A 104 8.02 12.80 11.17
C GLN A 104 7.87 12.29 9.73
N LEU A 105 8.92 12.42 8.91
CA LEU A 105 8.95 11.89 7.55
C LEU A 105 8.73 10.37 7.57
N GLN A 106 9.48 9.64 8.40
CA GLN A 106 9.35 8.19 8.49
C GLN A 106 7.91 7.78 8.86
N LYS A 107 7.35 8.37 9.91
CA LYS A 107 5.99 8.09 10.35
C LYS A 107 4.96 8.40 9.26
N GLY A 108 5.11 9.55 8.59
CA GLY A 108 4.20 9.97 7.52
C GLY A 108 4.26 9.04 6.31
N VAL A 109 5.46 8.66 5.88
CA VAL A 109 5.63 7.68 4.79
C VAL A 109 4.97 6.35 5.17
N GLU A 110 5.29 5.79 6.33
CA GLU A 110 4.74 4.51 6.76
C GLU A 110 3.20 4.49 6.78
N GLN A 111 2.59 5.56 7.29
CA GLN A 111 1.13 5.69 7.35
C GLN A 111 0.52 5.87 5.94
N LEU A 112 1.10 6.71 5.09
CA LEU A 112 0.62 6.89 3.71
C LEU A 112 0.70 5.60 2.89
N MET A 113 1.70 4.75 3.15
CA MET A 113 1.78 3.43 2.52
C MET A 113 0.74 2.46 3.09
N ASP A 114 0.43 2.53 4.39
CA ASP A 114 -0.66 1.73 5.00
C ASP A 114 -2.03 2.07 4.41
N GLU A 115 -2.25 3.34 4.06
CA GLU A 115 -3.44 3.81 3.37
C GLU A 115 -3.49 3.37 1.89
N GLY A 116 -2.42 2.76 1.38
CA GLY A 116 -2.33 2.25 0.01
C GLY A 116 -2.13 3.32 -1.05
N VAL A 117 -1.65 4.52 -0.66
CA VAL A 117 -1.38 5.61 -1.62
C VAL A 117 -0.29 5.22 -2.61
N ALA A 118 0.71 4.45 -2.16
CA ALA A 118 1.83 3.96 -2.94
C ALA A 118 2.47 2.74 -2.25
N GLN A 119 3.49 2.16 -2.88
CA GLN A 119 4.31 1.10 -2.28
C GLN A 119 5.66 1.62 -1.84
N LEU A 120 6.16 1.08 -0.73
CA LEU A 120 7.48 1.39 -0.19
C LEU A 120 8.39 0.17 -0.30
N PHE A 121 9.56 0.41 -0.87
CA PHE A 121 10.66 -0.52 -0.91
C PHE A 121 11.87 0.10 -0.22
N THR A 122 12.66 -0.72 0.48
CA THR A 122 13.94 -0.32 1.07
C THR A 122 15.05 -1.04 0.35
N ASN A 123 15.90 -0.30 -0.36
CA ASN A 123 17.03 -0.88 -1.08
C ASN A 123 18.05 -1.45 -0.09
N GLN A 124 18.42 -2.71 -0.25
CA GLN A 124 19.32 -3.42 0.67
C GLN A 124 20.76 -2.93 0.56
N PHE A 125 21.17 -2.42 -0.61
CA PHE A 125 22.53 -1.99 -0.85
C PHE A 125 22.89 -0.69 -0.10
N ASN A 126 21.96 0.26 -0.03
CA ASN A 126 22.22 1.60 0.52
C ASN A 126 21.22 2.04 1.59
N GLY A 127 20.22 1.21 1.92
CA GLY A 127 19.17 1.51 2.90
C GLY A 127 18.18 2.60 2.47
N ARG A 128 18.28 3.11 1.25
CA ARG A 128 17.43 4.21 0.76
C ARG A 128 16.02 3.71 0.50
N LYS A 129 15.04 4.58 0.77
CA LYS A 129 13.62 4.31 0.56
C LYS A 129 13.20 4.68 -0.85
N ILE A 130 12.57 3.75 -1.54
CA ILE A 130 12.02 3.90 -2.88
C ILE A 130 10.50 3.87 -2.76
N ILE A 131 9.84 4.85 -3.34
CA ILE A 131 8.38 4.90 -3.47
C ILE A 131 8.01 4.52 -4.89
N GLY A 132 7.18 3.49 -5.01
CA GLY A 132 6.61 3.05 -6.27
C GLY A 132 5.15 3.43 -6.39
N THR A 133 4.77 4.06 -7.50
CA THR A 133 3.41 4.52 -7.79
C THR A 133 2.93 3.99 -9.15
N VAL A 134 1.60 3.96 -9.37
CA VAL A 134 1.03 3.68 -10.70
C VAL A 134 0.97 4.93 -11.58
N GLY A 135 1.08 6.12 -10.99
CA GLY A 135 1.13 7.39 -11.72
C GLY A 135 1.80 8.53 -10.96
N GLN A 136 2.10 9.61 -11.69
CA GLN A 136 2.87 10.76 -11.18
C GLN A 136 2.15 11.51 -10.04
N LEU A 137 0.82 11.67 -10.15
CA LEU A 137 0.00 12.42 -9.17
C LEU A 137 0.16 11.90 -7.73
N GLN A 138 0.41 10.59 -7.57
CA GLN A 138 0.60 9.99 -6.24
C GLN A 138 1.84 10.57 -5.53
N PHE A 139 2.93 10.89 -6.25
CA PHE A 139 4.09 11.56 -5.65
C PHE A 139 3.74 12.96 -5.13
N GLU A 140 2.93 13.72 -5.89
CA GLU A 140 2.49 15.06 -5.50
C GLU A 140 1.57 15.00 -4.28
N VAL A 141 0.64 14.04 -4.25
CA VAL A 141 -0.23 13.79 -3.09
C VAL A 141 0.59 13.42 -1.86
N ILE A 142 1.57 12.52 -1.98
CA ILE A 142 2.45 12.14 -0.86
C ILE A 142 3.22 13.36 -0.35
N GLN A 143 3.84 14.13 -1.24
CA GLN A 143 4.61 15.31 -0.85
C GLN A 143 3.73 16.36 -0.16
N TYR A 144 2.53 16.61 -0.68
CA TYR A 144 1.57 17.52 -0.06
C TYR A 144 1.16 17.05 1.33
N ARG A 145 0.78 15.78 1.48
CA ARG A 145 0.32 15.20 2.76
C ARG A 145 1.45 15.15 3.80
N LEU A 146 2.67 14.77 3.41
CA LEU A 146 3.83 14.81 4.30
C LEU A 146 4.05 16.21 4.89
N LEU A 147 3.95 17.25 4.06
CA LEU A 147 4.10 18.62 4.50
C LEU A 147 2.96 19.08 5.43
N HIS A 148 1.70 18.82 5.05
CA HIS A 148 0.55 19.39 5.74
C HIS A 148 0.08 18.57 6.95
N GLU A 149 0.23 17.24 6.93
CA GLU A 149 -0.22 16.36 8.02
C GLU A 149 0.90 16.07 9.03
N TYR A 150 2.15 16.03 8.57
CA TYR A 150 3.31 15.63 9.39
C TYR A 150 4.35 16.75 9.55
N GLY A 151 4.23 17.86 8.83
CA GLY A 151 5.22 18.94 8.87
C GLY A 151 6.59 18.51 8.36
N ALA A 152 6.63 17.51 7.47
CA ALA A 152 7.86 16.93 6.92
C ALA A 152 7.97 17.24 5.42
N GLN A 153 9.08 17.85 5.01
CA GLN A 153 9.36 18.08 3.60
C GLN A 153 10.20 16.94 3.04
N CYS A 154 9.85 16.49 1.84
CA CYS A 154 10.63 15.50 1.10
C CYS A 154 11.06 16.03 -0.27
N ARG A 155 12.15 15.46 -0.78
CA ARG A 155 12.59 15.62 -2.16
C ARG A 155 12.53 14.29 -2.87
N TRP A 156 12.15 14.33 -4.14
CA TRP A 156 12.13 13.16 -4.99
C TRP A 156 13.40 13.11 -5.82
N GLU A 157 14.12 12.00 -5.76
CA GLU A 157 15.24 11.73 -6.66
C GLU A 157 14.82 10.64 -7.66
N PRO A 158 14.95 10.88 -8.98
CA PRO A 158 14.61 9.88 -9.99
C PRO A 158 15.42 8.60 -9.84
N ILE A 159 14.79 7.46 -10.11
CA ILE A 159 15.47 6.17 -10.27
C ILE A 159 14.90 5.48 -11.52
N ASN A 160 15.78 4.91 -12.34
CA ASN A 160 15.38 4.19 -13.54
C ASN A 160 15.10 2.73 -13.16
N LEU A 161 13.83 2.42 -12.92
CA LEU A 161 13.35 1.06 -12.71
C LEU A 161 12.26 0.74 -13.72
N TYR A 162 12.31 -0.48 -14.24
CA TYR A 162 11.28 -1.05 -15.09
C TYR A 162 10.19 -1.72 -14.25
N LYS A 163 10.56 -2.63 -13.34
CA LYS A 163 9.63 -3.35 -12.48
C LYS A 163 10.23 -3.68 -11.12
N ALA A 164 9.36 -3.79 -10.12
CA ALA A 164 9.66 -4.37 -8.82
C ALA A 164 8.98 -5.74 -8.76
N CYS A 165 9.76 -6.81 -8.71
CA CYS A 165 9.25 -8.18 -8.73
C CYS A 165 9.46 -8.79 -7.35
N TRP A 166 8.41 -9.28 -6.72
CA TRP A 166 8.60 -10.14 -5.55
C TRP A 166 9.19 -11.47 -6.00
N ILE A 167 10.10 -12.02 -5.21
CA ILE A 167 10.78 -13.27 -5.55
C ILE A 167 10.58 -14.33 -4.49
N GLU A 168 10.33 -15.56 -4.93
CA GLU A 168 10.29 -16.74 -4.08
C GLU A 168 10.95 -17.93 -4.79
N SER A 169 11.36 -18.92 -4.01
CA SER A 169 11.91 -20.17 -4.53
C SER A 169 11.84 -21.25 -3.46
N GLU A 170 11.55 -22.47 -3.87
CA GLU A 170 11.72 -23.66 -3.02
C GLU A 170 13.22 -24.01 -2.83
N ASP A 171 14.10 -23.52 -3.70
CA ASP A 171 15.55 -23.69 -3.62
C ASP A 171 16.21 -22.50 -2.91
N ALA A 172 16.36 -22.62 -1.59
CA ALA A 172 16.96 -21.59 -0.75
C ALA A 172 18.42 -21.27 -1.14
N ALA A 173 19.18 -22.23 -1.66
CA ALA A 173 20.57 -22.01 -2.04
C ALA A 173 20.65 -21.16 -3.31
N GLN A 174 19.80 -21.44 -4.30
CA GLN A 174 19.70 -20.63 -5.52
C GLN A 174 19.18 -19.22 -5.23
N LEU A 175 18.19 -19.07 -4.34
CA LEU A 175 17.67 -17.76 -3.94
C LEU A 175 18.75 -16.90 -3.26
N GLU A 176 19.54 -17.48 -2.37
CA GLU A 176 20.63 -16.75 -1.71
C GLU A 176 21.78 -16.40 -2.67
N ASP A 177 22.11 -17.28 -3.62
CA ASP A 177 23.06 -16.94 -4.70
C ASP A 177 22.56 -15.79 -5.57
N PHE A 178 21.27 -15.81 -5.96
CA PHE A 178 20.63 -14.72 -6.69
C PHE A 178 20.73 -13.39 -5.93
N LYS A 179 20.34 -13.39 -4.65
CA LYS A 179 20.40 -12.19 -3.79
C LYS A 179 21.81 -11.64 -3.65
N LYS A 180 22.83 -12.50 -3.56
CA LYS A 180 24.24 -12.09 -3.52
C LYS A 180 24.68 -11.46 -4.84
N ARG A 181 24.39 -12.10 -5.98
CA ARG A 181 24.78 -11.60 -7.30
C ARG A 181 24.05 -10.33 -7.71
N LYS A 182 22.79 -10.19 -7.29
CA LYS A 182 21.92 -9.04 -7.60
C LYS A 182 21.77 -8.07 -6.42
N TYR A 183 22.69 -8.11 -5.45
CA TYR A 183 22.57 -7.36 -4.19
C TYR A 183 22.23 -5.87 -4.36
N GLN A 184 22.81 -5.20 -5.36
CA GLN A 184 22.54 -3.78 -5.67
C GLN A 184 21.09 -3.49 -6.07
N TYR A 185 20.40 -4.50 -6.57
CA TYR A 185 19.03 -4.46 -7.08
C TYR A 185 18.04 -5.18 -6.15
N MET A 186 18.50 -5.61 -4.97
CA MET A 186 17.62 -6.21 -3.98
C MET A 186 17.01 -5.14 -3.07
N ALA A 187 15.73 -5.26 -2.81
CA ALA A 187 15.00 -4.46 -1.85
C ALA A 187 14.12 -5.33 -0.95
N LYS A 188 13.63 -4.72 0.11
CA LYS A 188 12.54 -5.26 0.92
C LYS A 188 11.31 -4.41 0.76
N ASP A 189 10.15 -5.02 0.64
CA ASP A 189 8.90 -4.28 0.81
C ASP A 189 8.63 -4.00 2.30
N LYS A 190 7.50 -3.34 2.58
CA LYS A 190 7.07 -3.01 3.94
C LYS A 190 6.85 -4.24 4.84
N GLU A 191 6.58 -5.41 4.26
CA GLU A 191 6.37 -6.68 4.99
C GLU A 191 7.68 -7.49 5.14
N GLY A 192 8.80 -6.99 4.61
CA GLY A 192 10.09 -7.66 4.68
C GLY A 192 10.30 -8.74 3.62
N ARG A 193 9.43 -8.82 2.61
CA ARG A 193 9.56 -9.75 1.48
C ARG A 193 10.68 -9.30 0.55
N ASP A 194 11.39 -10.26 -0.04
CA ASP A 194 12.45 -9.98 -1.02
C ASP A 194 11.85 -9.48 -2.34
N VAL A 195 12.36 -8.34 -2.82
CA VAL A 195 11.94 -7.70 -4.06
C VAL A 195 13.16 -7.45 -4.93
N PHE A 196 13.12 -7.94 -6.16
CA PHE A 196 14.08 -7.64 -7.20
C PHE A 196 13.66 -6.39 -7.98
N LEU A 197 14.51 -5.36 -7.99
CA LEU A 197 14.33 -4.12 -8.71
C LEU A 197 14.98 -4.22 -10.10
N ALA A 198 14.19 -4.58 -11.10
CA ALA A 198 14.66 -4.69 -12.48
C ALA A 198 14.75 -3.30 -13.13
N GLU A 199 15.93 -2.92 -13.62
CA GLU A 199 16.13 -1.63 -14.34
C GLU A 199 15.59 -1.67 -15.78
N SER A 200 15.48 -2.86 -16.38
CA SER A 200 14.95 -3.05 -17.73
C SER A 200 14.28 -4.41 -17.91
N ASN A 201 13.42 -4.52 -18.92
CA ASN A 201 12.79 -5.79 -19.29
C ASN A 201 13.84 -6.85 -19.67
N TYR A 202 14.91 -6.45 -20.36
CA TYR A 202 15.98 -7.36 -20.76
C TYR A 202 16.69 -7.99 -19.55
N LEU A 203 17.05 -7.18 -18.54
CA LEU A 203 17.66 -7.68 -17.31
C LEU A 203 16.74 -8.62 -16.53
N LEU A 204 15.44 -8.32 -16.51
CA LEU A 204 14.44 -9.20 -15.91
C LEU A 204 14.37 -10.56 -16.63
N MET A 205 14.30 -10.55 -17.97
CA MET A 205 14.27 -11.78 -18.77
C MET A 205 15.53 -12.63 -18.57
N MET A 206 16.72 -12.01 -18.54
CA MET A 206 17.96 -12.74 -18.25
C MET A 206 17.95 -13.35 -16.84
N ALA A 207 17.50 -12.60 -15.83
CA ALA A 207 17.39 -13.11 -14.47
C ALA A 207 16.46 -14.34 -14.40
N GLN A 208 15.31 -14.31 -15.09
CA GLN A 208 14.39 -15.44 -15.18
C GLN A 208 14.98 -16.64 -15.91
N GLN A 209 15.83 -16.42 -16.92
CA GLN A 209 16.49 -17.50 -17.67
C GLN A 209 17.63 -18.16 -16.88
N ASP A 210 18.42 -17.36 -16.17
CA ASP A 210 19.57 -17.81 -15.38
C ASP A 210 19.14 -18.51 -14.09
N PHE A 211 18.01 -18.09 -13.49
CA PHE A 211 17.51 -18.57 -12.21
C PHE A 211 16.12 -19.18 -12.34
N LYS A 212 16.04 -20.34 -12.99
CA LYS A 212 14.77 -20.99 -13.36
C LYS A 212 13.93 -21.48 -12.17
N ASN A 213 14.53 -21.69 -11.00
CA ASN A 213 13.79 -22.12 -9.82
C ASN A 213 13.28 -20.93 -8.98
N ILE A 214 13.55 -19.69 -9.42
CA ILE A 214 13.03 -18.48 -8.77
C ILE A 214 11.79 -18.02 -9.53
N ALA A 215 10.68 -17.91 -8.83
CA ALA A 215 9.47 -17.29 -9.34
C ALA A 215 9.54 -15.76 -9.14
N PHE A 216 9.10 -15.02 -10.15
CA PHE A 216 9.08 -13.55 -10.15
C PHE A 216 7.63 -13.10 -10.27
N HIS A 217 7.11 -12.49 -9.22
CA HIS A 217 5.71 -12.07 -9.12
C HIS A 217 5.57 -10.57 -9.32
N PHE A 218 4.54 -10.19 -10.07
CA PHE A 218 4.17 -8.78 -10.33
C PHE A 218 2.97 -8.33 -9.51
N ASN A 219 2.44 -9.22 -8.67
CA ASN A 219 1.41 -8.93 -7.70
C ASN A 219 1.87 -9.45 -6.35
N SER A 220 1.29 -8.94 -5.26
CA SER A 220 1.62 -9.34 -3.90
C SER A 220 0.83 -10.56 -3.41
N GLU A 221 -0.03 -11.15 -4.26
CA GLU A 221 -0.83 -12.35 -3.97
C GLU A 221 -0.19 -13.55 -4.69
N PHE A 222 0.89 -14.06 -4.09
CA PHE A 222 1.56 -15.29 -4.49
C PHE A 222 1.76 -16.18 -3.26
#